data_AF-A0A1H7G2F3-F1
#
_entry.id   AF-A0A1H7G2F3-F1
#
_cell.length_a   1.000
_cell.length_b   1.000
_cell.length_c   1.000
_cell.angle_alpha   90.00
_cell.angle_beta   90.00
_cell.angle_gamma   90.00
#
_symmetry.space_group_name_H-M   'P 1'
#
loop_
_entity.id
_entity.type
_entity.pdbx_description
1 polymer ?
#
loop_
_entity_poly.entity_id
_entity_poly.type
_entity_poly.pdbx_seq_one_letter_code
_entity_poly.pdbx_strand_id
1 'polypeptide(L)'
;MDEHMKRRLDKQKKLFRQLGIQLDALSIHEKNFSNKLRGYDQEEVDSFLDEVIQDYERFYATISDLMDKWQEQQITIRDLRAGVKPEAERPALNPEEIEETVAKLEADLRLLKKQIRPEQKFYID
;
A
#
# COMPACT_ATOMS: atom_id res chain seq x y z
N MET A 1 29.31 18.67 -13.48
CA MET A 1 28.39 17.66 -12.93
C MET A 1 27.74 18.24 -11.69
N ASP A 2 26.47 18.60 -11.76
CA ASP A 2 25.75 19.22 -10.65
C ASP A 2 25.59 18.24 -9.47
N GLU A 3 25.66 18.78 -8.24
CA GLU A 3 25.57 17.98 -7.01
C GLU A 3 24.26 17.16 -6.93
N HIS A 4 23.18 17.71 -7.47
CA HIS A 4 21.88 17.04 -7.57
C HIS A 4 21.93 15.79 -8.46
N MET A 5 22.64 15.85 -9.59
CA MET A 5 22.78 14.71 -10.50
C MET A 5 23.58 13.59 -9.83
N LYS A 6 24.62 13.95 -9.08
CA LYS A 6 25.43 13.00 -8.30
C LYS A 6 24.61 12.28 -7.24
N ARG A 7 23.79 13.01 -6.47
CA ARG A 7 22.89 12.43 -5.46
C ARG A 7 21.86 11.47 -6.07
N ARG A 8 21.32 11.79 -7.26
CA ARG A 8 20.39 10.90 -7.97
C ARG A 8 21.08 9.61 -8.40
N LEU A 9 22.29 9.70 -8.94
CA LEU A 9 23.08 8.54 -9.36
C LEU A 9 23.45 7.65 -8.15
N ASP A 10 23.81 8.25 -7.02
CA ASP A 10 24.11 7.50 -5.79
C ASP A 10 22.87 6.78 -5.23
N LYS A 11 21.70 7.45 -5.27
CA LYS A 11 20.41 6.83 -4.90
C LYS A 11 20.12 5.65 -5.83
N GLN A 12 20.26 5.83 -7.13
CA GLN A 12 20.06 4.76 -8.14
C GLN A 12 20.98 3.57 -7.89
N LYS A 13 22.29 3.80 -7.74
CA LYS A 13 23.27 2.73 -7.47
C LYS A 13 22.99 1.99 -6.17
N LYS A 14 22.55 2.69 -5.12
CA LYS A 14 22.16 2.05 -3.86
C LYS A 14 20.93 1.16 -4.05
N LEU A 15 19.92 1.66 -4.76
CA LEU A 15 18.68 0.94 -5.07
C LEU A 15 18.97 -0.35 -5.85
N PHE A 16 19.80 -0.25 -6.88
CA PHE A 16 20.17 -1.39 -7.72
C PHE A 16 20.91 -2.47 -6.94
N ARG A 17 21.85 -2.07 -6.06
CA ARG A 17 22.52 -3.02 -5.16
C ARG A 17 21.55 -3.74 -4.22
N GLN A 18 20.55 -3.05 -3.68
CA GLN A 18 19.55 -3.66 -2.80
C GLN A 18 18.66 -4.65 -3.55
N LEU A 19 18.36 -4.39 -4.81
CA LEU A 19 17.56 -5.26 -5.69
C LEU A 19 18.38 -6.36 -6.38
N GLY A 20 19.70 -6.40 -6.18
CA GLY A 20 20.59 -7.36 -6.84
C GLY A 20 20.83 -7.08 -8.33
N ILE A 21 20.50 -5.88 -8.81
CA ILE A 21 20.70 -5.46 -10.21
C ILE A 21 22.16 -5.05 -10.41
N GLN A 22 22.81 -5.67 -11.40
CA GLN A 22 24.25 -5.53 -11.67
C GLN A 22 24.59 -4.46 -12.71
N LEU A 23 23.64 -4.10 -13.58
CA LEU A 23 23.87 -3.18 -14.70
C LEU A 23 22.99 -1.93 -14.54
N ASP A 24 23.57 -0.77 -14.85
CA ASP A 24 22.87 0.51 -15.01
C ASP A 24 23.07 1.04 -16.43
N ALA A 25 22.18 1.95 -16.85
CA ALA A 25 22.22 2.57 -18.18
C ALA A 25 23.61 3.16 -18.51
N LEU A 26 24.25 3.77 -17.51
CA LEU A 26 25.60 4.33 -17.65
C LEU A 26 26.66 3.24 -17.88
N SER A 27 26.65 2.16 -17.10
CA SER A 27 27.62 1.06 -17.26
C SER A 27 27.44 0.32 -18.57
N ILE A 28 26.21 0.26 -19.11
CA ILE A 28 25.94 -0.32 -20.44
C ILE A 28 26.50 0.61 -21.52
N HIS A 29 26.26 1.92 -21.42
CA HIS A 29 26.79 2.91 -22.37
C HIS A 29 28.33 2.98 -22.38
N GLU A 30 28.98 2.88 -21.22
CA GLU A 30 30.44 2.91 -21.11
C GLU A 30 31.10 1.55 -21.47
N LYS A 31 30.31 0.51 -21.77
CA LYS A 31 30.82 -0.84 -22.01
C LYS A 31 31.49 -0.94 -23.37
N ASN A 32 32.80 -1.14 -23.36
CA ASN A 32 33.56 -1.48 -24.56
C ASN A 32 33.78 -3.00 -24.69
N PHE A 33 33.49 -3.55 -25.88
CA PHE A 33 33.73 -4.95 -26.21
C PHE A 33 35.05 -5.10 -26.99
N SER A 34 35.71 -6.26 -26.84
CA SER A 34 36.94 -6.55 -27.58
C SER A 34 36.62 -7.18 -28.93
N ASN A 35 37.25 -6.69 -30.00
CA ASN A 35 37.04 -7.22 -31.34
C ASN A 35 37.80 -8.56 -31.51
N LYS A 36 37.12 -9.54 -32.10
CA LYS A 36 37.68 -10.86 -32.45
C LYS A 36 37.44 -11.15 -33.93
N LEU A 37 38.21 -12.10 -34.50
CA LEU A 37 38.16 -12.48 -35.93
C LEU A 37 36.77 -12.92 -36.40
N ARG A 38 35.91 -13.37 -35.48
CA ARG A 38 34.47 -13.54 -35.67
C ARG A 38 33.76 -12.87 -34.50
N GLY A 39 32.69 -12.15 -34.78
CA GLY A 39 31.87 -11.45 -33.81
C GLY A 39 30.58 -10.94 -34.45
N TYR A 40 29.74 -10.33 -33.63
CA TYR A 40 28.58 -9.58 -34.11
C TYR A 40 29.02 -8.26 -34.74
N ASP A 41 28.16 -7.73 -35.60
CA ASP A 41 28.36 -6.40 -36.16
C ASP A 41 28.27 -5.34 -35.05
N GLN A 42 29.20 -4.39 -35.03
CA GLN A 42 29.26 -3.38 -33.98
C GLN A 42 28.05 -2.45 -34.02
N GLU A 43 27.58 -2.05 -35.21
CA GLU A 43 26.45 -1.14 -35.35
C GLU A 43 25.14 -1.82 -34.91
N GLU A 44 24.97 -3.11 -35.21
CA GLU A 44 23.82 -3.89 -34.76
C GLU A 44 23.80 -4.03 -33.23
N VAL A 45 24.97 -4.30 -32.63
CA VAL A 45 25.10 -4.39 -31.17
C VAL A 45 24.84 -3.03 -30.52
N ASP A 46 25.40 -1.95 -31.05
CA ASP A 46 25.22 -0.60 -30.50
C ASP A 46 23.73 -0.18 -30.57
N SER A 47 23.05 -0.41 -31.71
CA SER A 47 21.61 -0.14 -31.83
C SER A 47 20.78 -0.95 -30.82
N PHE A 48 21.13 -2.21 -30.60
CA PHE A 48 20.46 -3.03 -29.59
C PHE A 48 20.73 -2.52 -28.17
N LEU A 49 21.97 -2.11 -27.86
CA LEU A 49 22.33 -1.58 -26.55
C LEU A 49 21.64 -0.24 -26.28
N ASP A 50 21.39 0.60 -27.29
CA ASP A 50 20.62 1.83 -27.15
C ASP A 50 19.17 1.54 -26.72
N GLU A 51 18.53 0.51 -27.27
CA GLU A 51 17.20 0.07 -26.84
C GLU A 51 17.22 -0.47 -25.41
N VAL A 52 18.22 -1.29 -25.07
CA VAL A 52 18.39 -1.82 -23.71
C VAL A 52 18.62 -0.69 -22.70
N ILE A 53 19.41 0.33 -23.05
CA ILE A 53 19.64 1.51 -22.21
C ILE A 53 18.32 2.21 -21.90
N GLN A 54 17.49 2.46 -22.93
CA GLN A 54 16.18 3.09 -22.75
C GLN A 54 15.27 2.28 -21.82
N ASP A 55 15.25 0.96 -21.95
CA ASP A 55 14.46 0.10 -21.07
C ASP A 55 14.97 0.12 -19.63
N TYR A 56 16.29 0.13 -19.41
CA TYR A 56 16.86 0.26 -18.06
C TYR A 56 16.54 1.61 -17.41
N GLU A 57 16.45 2.70 -18.18
CA GLU A 57 15.97 3.99 -17.68
C GLU A 57 14.48 3.93 -17.30
N ARG A 58 13.64 3.31 -18.13
CA ARG A 58 12.21 3.11 -17.84
C ARG A 58 12.00 2.25 -16.61
N PHE A 59 12.72 1.14 -16.47
CA PHE A 59 12.66 0.29 -15.28
C PHE A 59 13.06 1.06 -14.03
N TYR A 60 14.10 1.88 -14.08
CA TYR A 60 14.47 2.72 -12.95
C TYR A 60 13.36 3.68 -12.55
N ALA A 61 12.75 4.37 -13.52
CA ALA A 61 11.64 5.28 -13.26
C ALA A 61 10.44 4.56 -12.63
N THR A 62 10.05 3.40 -13.18
CA THR A 62 8.94 2.59 -12.64
C THR A 62 9.23 2.07 -11.24
N ILE A 63 10.44 1.54 -10.99
CA ILE A 63 10.83 1.04 -9.67
C ILE A 63 10.81 2.18 -8.65
N SER A 64 11.35 3.36 -9.00
CA SER A 64 11.35 4.51 -8.10
C SER A 64 9.93 4.94 -7.75
N ASP A 65 9.05 5.08 -8.75
CA ASP A 65 7.64 5.45 -8.54
C ASP A 65 6.90 4.42 -7.67
N LEU A 66 7.12 3.13 -7.90
CA LEU A 66 6.54 2.06 -7.08
C LEU A 66 7.05 2.12 -5.63
N MET A 67 8.33 2.38 -5.43
CA MET A 67 8.92 2.46 -4.09
C MET A 67 8.43 3.69 -3.33
N ASP A 68 8.28 4.83 -4.01
CA ASP A 68 7.73 6.05 -3.42
C ASP A 68 6.26 5.84 -3.02
N LYS A 69 5.45 5.22 -3.88
CA LYS A 69 4.06 4.82 -3.56
C LYS A 69 3.98 3.83 -2.41
N TRP A 70 4.86 2.83 -2.39
CA TRP A 70 4.91 1.86 -1.30
C TRP A 70 5.25 2.54 0.03
N GLN A 71 6.21 3.47 0.03
CA GLN A 71 6.60 4.23 1.21
C GLN A 71 5.45 5.12 1.70
N GLU A 72 4.74 5.78 0.80
CA GLU A 72 3.55 6.58 1.14
C GLU A 72 2.47 5.69 1.78
N GLN A 73 2.16 4.54 1.19
CA GLN A 73 1.19 3.60 1.76
C GLN A 73 1.61 3.09 3.15
N GLN A 74 2.90 2.80 3.37
CA GLN A 74 3.39 2.40 4.70
C GLN A 74 3.21 3.50 5.74
N ILE A 75 3.42 4.77 5.36
CA ILE A 75 3.16 5.92 6.25
C ILE A 75 1.66 6.00 6.56
N THR A 76 0.79 5.92 5.55
CA THR A 76 -0.66 5.92 5.77
C THR A 76 -1.11 4.79 6.70
N ILE A 77 -0.62 3.56 6.48
CA ILE A 77 -0.92 2.41 7.34
C ILE A 77 -0.42 2.67 8.77
N ARG A 78 0.78 3.22 8.93
CA ARG A 78 1.34 3.57 10.24
C ARG A 78 0.47 4.61 10.94
N ASP A 79 0.06 5.67 10.25
CA ASP A 79 -0.75 6.75 10.81
C ASP A 79 -2.14 6.27 11.19
N LEU A 80 -2.77 5.43 10.37
CA LEU A 80 -4.03 4.76 10.69
C LEU A 80 -3.88 3.85 11.92
N ARG A 81 -2.80 3.04 11.99
CA ARG A 81 -2.51 2.19 13.16
C ARG A 81 -2.21 3.00 14.42
N ALA A 82 -1.59 4.17 14.30
CA ALA A 82 -1.33 5.07 15.42
C ALA A 82 -2.59 5.83 15.87
N GLY A 83 -3.52 6.10 14.94
CA GLY A 83 -4.85 6.66 15.21
C GLY A 83 -5.81 5.65 15.85
N VAL A 84 -5.59 4.34 15.63
CA VAL A 84 -6.12 3.29 16.50
C VAL A 84 -5.32 3.34 17.81
N LYS A 85 -5.67 4.26 18.70
CA LYS A 85 -5.48 4.00 20.13
C LYS A 85 -6.05 2.60 20.36
N PRO A 86 -5.33 1.66 21.04
CA PRO A 86 -6.03 0.50 21.59
C PRO A 86 -7.19 1.12 22.35
N GLU A 87 -8.41 0.77 21.95
CA GLU A 87 -9.60 1.22 22.65
C GLU A 87 -9.37 0.78 24.08
N ALA A 88 -8.95 1.73 24.93
CA ALA A 88 -8.50 1.47 26.27
C ALA A 88 -9.68 0.75 26.91
N GLU A 89 -9.48 -0.53 27.19
CA GLU A 89 -10.37 -1.40 27.95
C GLU A 89 -11.82 -0.93 27.84
N ARG A 90 -12.55 -1.35 26.79
CA ARG A 90 -14.00 -1.47 27.01
C ARG A 90 -14.10 -2.32 28.29
N PRO A 91 -14.61 -1.78 29.42
CA PRO A 91 -14.76 -2.61 30.61
C PRO A 91 -15.50 -3.84 30.13
N ALA A 92 -14.93 -5.02 30.35
CA ALA A 92 -15.53 -6.26 29.91
C ALA A 92 -16.96 -6.24 30.44
N LEU A 93 -17.93 -6.03 29.56
CA LEU A 93 -19.32 -5.86 29.97
C LEU A 93 -19.71 -7.20 30.59
N ASN A 94 -20.01 -7.18 31.88
CA ASN A 94 -20.34 -8.39 32.59
C ASN A 94 -21.64 -8.95 31.99
N PRO A 95 -21.66 -10.19 31.46
CA PRO A 95 -22.83 -10.73 30.77
C PRO A 95 -24.13 -10.65 31.59
N GLU A 96 -24.01 -10.77 32.92
CA GLU A 96 -25.13 -10.66 33.86
C GLU A 96 -25.78 -9.27 33.87
N GLU A 97 -24.97 -8.20 33.79
CA GLU A 97 -25.50 -6.82 33.76
C GLU A 97 -26.21 -6.52 32.43
N ILE A 98 -25.73 -7.12 31.33
CA ILE A 98 -26.40 -7.06 30.03
C ILE A 98 -27.74 -7.78 30.10
N GLU A 99 -27.79 -8.99 30.66
CA GLU A 99 -29.04 -9.73 30.79
C GLU A 99 -30.06 -9.01 31.68
N GLU A 100 -29.63 -8.41 32.80
CA GLU A 100 -30.50 -7.66 33.70
C GLU A 100 -31.08 -6.40 33.01
N THR A 101 -30.22 -5.65 32.31
CA THR A 101 -30.66 -4.45 31.57
C THR A 101 -31.60 -4.80 30.41
N VAL A 102 -31.32 -5.88 29.68
CA VAL A 102 -32.20 -6.41 28.62
C VAL A 102 -33.55 -6.85 29.21
N ALA A 103 -33.54 -7.61 30.30
CA ALA A 103 -34.77 -8.07 30.95
C ALA A 103 -35.64 -6.90 31.43
N LYS A 104 -35.03 -5.85 31.96
CA LYS A 104 -35.73 -4.64 32.39
C LYS A 104 -36.33 -3.88 31.20
N LEU A 105 -35.57 -3.71 30.11
CA LEU A 105 -36.06 -3.09 28.88
C LEU A 105 -37.20 -3.89 28.25
N GLU A 106 -37.14 -5.22 28.28
CA GLU A 106 -38.22 -6.08 27.82
C GLU A 106 -39.50 -5.93 28.65
N ALA A 107 -39.36 -5.80 29.98
CA ALA A 107 -40.49 -5.56 30.87
C ALA A 107 -41.14 -4.19 30.60
N ASP A 108 -40.33 -3.15 30.46
CA ASP A 108 -40.81 -1.80 30.14
C ASP A 108 -41.49 -1.76 28.77
N LEU A 109 -40.94 -2.43 27.75
CA LEU A 109 -41.57 -2.59 26.44
C LEU A 109 -42.89 -3.34 26.51
N ARG A 110 -43.03 -4.35 27.36
CA ARG A 110 -44.30 -5.07 27.56
C ARG A 110 -45.36 -4.15 28.17
N LEU A 111 -44.98 -3.30 29.12
CA LEU A 111 -45.89 -2.33 29.74
C LEU A 111 -46.34 -1.27 28.73
N LEU A 112 -45.40 -0.70 27.96
CA LEU A 112 -45.73 0.23 26.88
C LEU A 112 -46.63 -0.42 25.82
N LYS A 113 -46.33 -1.65 25.38
CA LYS A 113 -47.19 -2.40 24.45
C LYS A 113 -48.58 -2.68 25.02
N LYS A 114 -48.77 -2.70 26.33
CA LYS A 114 -50.08 -2.85 26.97
C LYS A 114 -50.83 -1.52 27.01
N GLN A 115 -50.14 -0.41 27.26
CA GLN A 115 -50.73 0.94 27.22
C GLN A 115 -51.07 1.41 25.80
N ILE A 116 -50.32 0.94 24.79
CA ILE A 116 -50.50 1.35 23.39
C ILE A 116 -51.53 0.48 22.66
N ARG A 117 -51.95 -0.68 23.19
CA ARG A 117 -53.06 -1.45 22.58
C ARG A 117 -54.35 -0.64 22.70
N PRO A 118 -54.91 -0.11 21.60
CA PRO A 118 -56.27 0.36 21.64
C PRO A 118 -57.14 -0.89 21.78
N GLU A 119 -58.06 -0.88 22.74
CA GLU A 119 -59.22 -1.77 22.72
C GLU A 119 -59.80 -1.71 21.29
N GLN A 120 -59.62 -2.77 20.51
CA GLN A 120 -60.41 -2.99 19.30
C GLN A 120 -61.86 -3.13 19.78
N LYS A 121 -62.55 -2.00 19.90
CA LYS A 121 -64.00 -1.98 19.96
C LYS A 121 -64.48 -2.32 18.56
N PHE A 122 -64.58 -3.62 18.31
CA PHE A 122 -65.53 -4.15 17.34
C PHE A 122 -66.92 -3.66 17.76
N TYR A 123 -67.51 -2.79 16.95
CA TYR A 123 -68.96 -2.72 16.85
C TYR A 123 -69.31 -2.98 15.39
N ILE A 124 -69.95 -4.13 15.20
CA ILE A 124 -70.68 -4.56 14.00
C ILE A 124 -72.08 -3.93 14.07
N ASP A 125 -72.59 -3.61 12.88
CA ASP A 125 -73.87 -3.00 12.46
C ASP A 125 -74.06 -1.50 12.71
#